data_AF-A0A368VDH9-F1
#
_entry.id   AF-A0A368VDH9-F1
#
_cell.length_a   1.000
_cell.length_b   1.000
_cell.length_c   1.000
_cell.angle_alpha   90.00
_cell.angle_beta   90.00
_cell.angle_gamma   90.00
#
_symmetry.space_group_name_H-M   'P 1'
#
loop_
_entity.id
_entity.type
_entity.pdbx_description
1 polymer ?
#
loop_
_entity_poly.entity_id
_entity_poly.type
_entity_poly.pdbx_seq_one_letter_code
_entity_poly.pdbx_strand_id
1 'polypeptide(L)'
;MKKWLEEAEGSLAEAMEAARIGEIPAHNLYMIAPLIYSKRNNMSNDALVQEMVDENEVQVKRDWACDERSKDQYKFHYVASYLFCFVVAGKIEERRYDEIMEYATSKMDLFTDDYGLE
;
A
#
# COMPACT_ATOMS: atom_id res chain seq x y z
N MET A 1 -9.06 12.48 8.90
CA MET A 1 -9.36 11.22 8.20
C MET A 1 -9.62 11.45 6.72
N LYS A 2 -10.53 12.35 6.33
CA LYS A 2 -10.81 12.66 4.91
C LYS A 2 -9.58 12.85 4.02
N LYS A 3 -8.60 13.67 4.44
CA LYS A 3 -7.35 13.87 3.69
C LYS A 3 -6.58 12.58 3.39
N TRP A 4 -6.60 11.62 4.32
CA TRP A 4 -5.86 10.37 4.20
C TRP A 4 -6.57 9.37 3.31
N LEU A 5 -7.91 9.41 3.32
CA LEU A 5 -8.72 8.68 2.36
C LEU A 5 -8.46 9.20 0.93
N GLU A 6 -8.53 10.51 0.72
CA GLU A 6 -8.23 11.12 -0.59
C GLU A 6 -6.79 10.81 -1.04
N GLU A 7 -5.85 10.77 -0.10
CA GLU A 7 -4.45 10.42 -0.37
C GLU A 7 -4.30 8.96 -0.80
N ALA A 8 -4.96 8.02 -0.10
CA ALA A 8 -4.93 6.60 -0.43
C ALA A 8 -5.67 6.28 -1.75
N GLU A 9 -6.82 6.91 -2.00
CA GLU A 9 -7.57 6.79 -3.25
C GLU A 9 -6.74 7.33 -4.43
N GLY A 10 -6.14 8.51 -4.26
CA GLY A 10 -5.33 9.14 -5.27
C GLY A 10 -4.07 8.33 -5.60
N SER A 11 -3.38 7.80 -4.59
CA SER A 11 -2.19 6.97 -4.83
C SER A 11 -2.54 5.62 -5.46
N LEU A 12 -3.62 4.96 -5.01
CA LEU A 12 -4.07 3.70 -5.58
C LEU A 12 -4.46 3.84 -7.04
N ALA A 13 -5.20 4.91 -7.40
CA ALA A 13 -5.55 5.18 -8.78
C ALA A 13 -4.30 5.39 -9.66
N GLU A 14 -3.31 6.16 -9.15
CA GLU A 14 -2.04 6.39 -9.85
C GLU A 14 -1.25 5.08 -10.04
N ALA A 15 -1.19 4.24 -9.01
CA ALA A 15 -0.50 2.96 -9.06
C ALA A 15 -1.16 1.97 -10.00
N MET A 16 -2.49 1.87 -9.99
CA MET A 16 -3.24 1.02 -10.91
C MET A 16 -2.98 1.40 -12.37
N GLU A 17 -2.94 2.70 -12.67
CA GLU A 17 -2.62 3.18 -14.02
C GLU A 17 -1.16 2.90 -14.40
N ALA A 18 -0.20 3.13 -13.48
CA ALA A 18 1.20 2.82 -13.71
C ALA A 18 1.43 1.32 -13.94
N ALA A 19 0.77 0.46 -13.15
CA ALA A 19 0.82 -0.99 -13.32
C ALA A 19 0.21 -1.45 -14.63
N ARG A 20 -0.91 -0.82 -15.07
CA ARG A 20 -1.53 -1.09 -16.37
C ARG A 20 -0.59 -0.75 -17.53
N ILE A 21 0.13 0.37 -17.46
CA ILE A 21 1.08 0.80 -18.50
C ILE A 21 2.34 -0.08 -18.49
N GLY A 22 2.86 -0.39 -17.30
CA GLY A 22 4.09 -1.16 -17.13
C GLY A 22 3.90 -2.67 -17.17
N GLU A 23 2.68 -3.16 -17.43
CA GLU A 23 2.31 -4.57 -17.41
C GLU A 23 2.72 -5.28 -16.09
N ILE A 24 2.61 -4.56 -14.98
CA ILE A 24 2.97 -5.08 -13.65
C ILE A 24 1.85 -6.03 -13.18
N PRO A 25 2.16 -7.26 -12.77
CA PRO A 25 1.17 -8.16 -12.18
C PRO A 25 0.50 -7.53 -10.97
N ALA A 26 -0.82 -7.71 -10.83
CA ALA A 26 -1.60 -7.11 -9.75
C ALA A 26 -1.02 -7.41 -8.36
N HIS A 27 -0.60 -8.66 -8.11
CA HIS A 27 0.02 -9.07 -6.84
C HIS A 27 1.31 -8.32 -6.50
N ASN A 28 2.00 -7.74 -7.49
CA ASN A 28 3.22 -6.96 -7.31
C ASN A 28 2.95 -5.45 -7.20
N LEU A 29 1.69 -5.02 -7.19
CA LEU A 29 1.33 -3.60 -7.14
C LEU A 29 1.94 -2.90 -5.92
N TYR A 30 2.03 -3.57 -4.77
CA TYR A 30 2.63 -3.00 -3.56
C TYR A 30 4.10 -2.55 -3.75
N MET A 31 4.83 -3.18 -4.67
CA MET A 31 6.25 -2.89 -4.90
C MET A 31 6.48 -1.48 -5.46
N ILE A 32 5.48 -0.88 -6.11
CA ILE A 32 5.57 0.49 -6.63
C ILE A 32 5.14 1.54 -5.60
N ALA A 33 4.64 1.15 -4.42
CA ALA A 33 4.19 2.09 -3.40
C ALA A 33 5.29 3.08 -2.94
N PRO A 34 6.55 2.65 -2.67
CA PRO A 34 7.63 3.58 -2.32
C PRO A 34 7.97 4.59 -3.44
N LEU A 35 7.87 4.17 -4.71
CA LEU A 35 8.11 5.04 -5.86
C LEU A 35 7.02 6.11 -5.99
N ILE A 36 5.75 5.71 -5.87
CA ILE A 36 4.62 6.65 -5.89
C ILE A 36 4.70 7.61 -4.70
N TYR A 37 5.01 7.10 -3.50
CA TYR A 37 5.21 7.93 -2.31
C TYR A 37 6.32 8.96 -2.54
N SER A 38 7.47 8.53 -3.03
CA SER A 38 8.62 9.39 -3.28
C SER A 38 8.27 10.51 -4.26
N LYS A 39 7.61 10.17 -5.37
CA LYS A 39 7.14 11.13 -6.38
C LYS A 39 6.17 12.16 -5.79
N ARG A 40 5.15 11.70 -5.05
CA ARG A 40 4.11 12.57 -4.46
C ARG A 40 4.66 13.50 -3.37
N ASN A 41 5.72 13.07 -2.68
CA ASN A 41 6.37 13.83 -1.62
C ASN A 41 7.63 14.58 -2.07
N ASN A 42 7.95 14.61 -3.38
CA ASN A 42 9.16 15.22 -3.94
C ASN A 42 10.44 14.78 -3.22
N MET A 43 10.54 13.49 -2.94
CA MET A 43 11.63 12.90 -2.20
C MET A 43 12.75 12.45 -3.13
N SER A 44 14.00 12.62 -2.68
CA SER A 44 15.21 12.22 -3.43
C SER A 44 16.21 11.46 -2.57
N ASN A 45 15.75 10.83 -1.47
CA ASN A 45 16.58 10.06 -0.56
C ASN A 45 16.42 8.57 -0.85
N ASP A 46 17.28 8.06 -1.73
CA ASP A 46 17.24 6.68 -2.20
C ASP A 46 17.38 5.66 -1.05
N ALA A 47 18.15 5.98 -0.01
CA ALA A 47 18.32 5.08 1.14
C ALA A 47 17.00 4.88 1.90
N LEU A 48 16.27 5.97 2.12
CA LEU A 48 14.97 5.89 2.80
C LEU A 48 13.89 5.29 1.88
N VAL A 49 13.99 5.46 0.55
CA VAL A 49 13.12 4.72 -0.39
C VAL A 49 13.41 3.21 -0.33
N GLN A 50 14.69 2.81 -0.23
CA GLN A 50 15.06 1.40 -0.10
C GLN A 50 14.53 0.81 1.21
N GLU A 51 14.61 1.54 2.31
CA GLU A 51 14.03 1.12 3.60
C GLU A 51 12.52 0.88 3.48
N MET A 52 11.79 1.76 2.78
CA MET A 52 10.36 1.54 2.51
C MET A 52 10.10 0.28 1.66
N VAL A 53 10.96 -0.01 0.69
CA VAL A 53 10.85 -1.24 -0.12
C VAL A 53 11.02 -2.47 0.78
N ASP A 54 12.06 -2.48 1.60
CA ASP A 54 12.40 -3.62 2.45
C ASP A 54 11.30 -3.89 3.49
N GLU A 55 10.81 -2.85 4.16
CA GLU A 55 9.75 -2.97 5.16
C GLU A 55 8.39 -3.39 4.57
N ASN A 56 8.04 -2.88 3.39
CA ASN A 56 6.83 -3.29 2.69
C ASN A 56 6.91 -4.75 2.24
N GLU A 57 8.08 -5.19 1.77
CA GLU A 57 8.27 -6.58 1.37
C GLU A 57 8.15 -7.54 2.57
N VAL A 58 8.67 -7.17 3.74
CA VAL A 58 8.51 -7.94 4.98
C VAL A 58 7.04 -8.08 5.37
N GLN A 59 6.28 -6.98 5.35
CA GLN A 59 4.86 -7.00 5.72
C GLN A 59 4.04 -7.88 4.78
N VAL A 60 4.15 -7.66 3.47
CA VAL A 60 3.37 -8.40 2.49
C VAL A 60 3.72 -9.88 2.47
N LYS A 61 5.02 -10.24 2.55
CA LYS A 61 5.44 -11.65 2.63
C LYS A 61 4.92 -12.33 3.89
N ARG A 62 4.84 -11.61 5.01
CA ARG A 62 4.29 -12.15 6.25
C ARG A 62 2.80 -12.47 6.11
N ASP A 63 2.03 -11.58 5.49
CA ASP A 63 0.61 -11.80 5.23
C ASP A 63 0.39 -13.00 4.30
N TRP A 64 1.20 -13.11 3.24
CA TRP A 64 1.13 -14.23 2.30
C TRP A 64 1.56 -15.56 2.92
N ALA A 65 2.49 -15.54 3.87
CA ALA A 65 2.87 -16.73 4.62
C ALA A 65 1.77 -17.17 5.60
N CYS A 66 0.94 -16.23 6.07
CA CYS A 66 -0.18 -16.52 6.96
C CYS A 66 -1.42 -17.02 6.20
N ASP A 67 -1.76 -16.39 5.08
CA ASP A 67 -2.77 -16.85 4.12
C ASP A 67 -2.28 -16.52 2.70
N GLU A 68 -1.98 -17.55 1.91
CA GLU A 68 -1.50 -17.36 0.54
C GLU A 68 -2.53 -16.65 -0.35
N ARG A 69 -3.83 -16.85 -0.10
CA ARG A 69 -4.91 -16.19 -0.85
C ARG A 69 -4.96 -14.69 -0.58
N SER A 70 -4.28 -14.20 0.46
CA SER A 70 -4.15 -12.77 0.69
C SER A 70 -3.44 -12.05 -0.47
N LYS A 71 -2.65 -12.75 -1.31
CA LYS A 71 -2.09 -12.21 -2.56
C LYS A 71 -3.13 -11.53 -3.43
N ASP A 72 -4.35 -12.08 -3.47
CA ASP A 72 -5.43 -11.56 -4.29
C ASP A 72 -5.96 -10.22 -3.79
N GLN A 73 -5.71 -9.86 -2.53
CA GLN A 73 -6.06 -8.59 -1.90
C GLN A 73 -5.04 -7.49 -2.24
N TYR A 74 -4.66 -7.40 -3.52
CA TYR A 74 -3.54 -6.57 -3.97
C TYR A 74 -3.76 -5.06 -3.78
N LYS A 75 -5.03 -4.60 -3.82
CA LYS A 75 -5.35 -3.19 -3.53
C LYS A 75 -5.09 -2.87 -2.06
N PHE A 76 -5.48 -3.77 -1.15
CA PHE A 76 -5.18 -3.65 0.27
C PHE A 76 -3.66 -3.62 0.51
N HIS A 77 -2.91 -4.58 -0.04
CA HIS A 77 -1.45 -4.64 0.11
C HIS A 77 -0.77 -3.37 -0.40
N TYR A 78 -1.22 -2.83 -1.54
CA TYR A 78 -0.74 -1.55 -2.04
C TYR A 78 -1.02 -0.41 -1.07
N VAL A 79 -2.28 -0.23 -0.63
CA VAL A 79 -2.67 0.90 0.23
C VAL A 79 -1.96 0.83 1.58
N ALA A 80 -1.85 -0.36 2.18
CA ALA A 80 -1.09 -0.62 3.39
C ALA A 80 0.37 -0.19 3.20
N SER A 81 1.04 -0.71 2.17
CA SER A 81 2.43 -0.39 1.84
C SER A 81 2.66 1.11 1.60
N TYR A 82 1.75 1.76 0.88
CA TYR A 82 1.84 3.19 0.57
C TYR A 82 1.70 4.06 1.84
N LEU A 83 0.72 3.76 2.69
CA LEU A 83 0.52 4.49 3.93
C LEU A 83 1.64 4.21 4.94
N PHE A 84 2.20 3.00 4.93
CA PHE A 84 3.32 2.64 5.78
C PHE A 84 4.60 3.41 5.41
N CYS A 85 4.78 3.83 4.15
CA CYS A 85 5.88 4.74 3.79
C CYS A 85 5.87 6.04 4.61
N PHE A 86 4.71 6.54 5.05
CA PHE A 86 4.66 7.69 5.96
C PHE A 86 5.15 7.35 7.37
N VAL A 87 5.00 6.11 7.82
CA VAL A 87 5.55 5.61 9.09
C VAL A 87 7.07 5.54 9.00
N VAL A 88 7.58 4.85 7.98
CA VAL A 88 9.03 4.70 7.72
C VAL A 88 9.70 6.08 7.59
N ALA A 89 9.05 7.04 6.91
CA ALA A 89 9.55 8.41 6.80
C ALA A 89 9.41 9.27 8.06
N GLY A 90 8.90 8.72 9.17
CA GLY A 90 8.66 9.42 10.43
C GLY A 90 7.63 10.54 10.33
N LYS A 91 6.71 10.49 9.34
CA LYS A 91 5.66 11.48 9.13
C LYS A 91 4.40 11.20 9.94
N ILE A 92 4.16 9.93 10.25
CA ILE A 92 3.10 9.48 11.16
C ILE A 92 3.64 8.36 12.05
N GLU A 93 3.04 8.20 13.22
CA GLU A 93 3.31 7.06 14.12
C GLU A 93 2.49 5.83 13.69
N GLU A 94 2.94 4.62 14.07
CA GLU A 94 2.24 3.36 13.78
C GLU A 94 0.78 3.37 14.26
N ARG A 95 0.52 3.84 15.49
CA ARG A 95 -0.85 3.98 15.99
C ARG A 95 -1.72 4.82 15.06
N ARG A 96 -1.16 5.89 14.50
CA ARG A 96 -1.90 6.76 13.59
C ARG A 96 -2.10 6.09 12.24
N TYR A 97 -1.13 5.30 11.78
CA TYR A 97 -1.27 4.46 10.61
C TYR A 97 -2.41 3.45 10.78
N ASP A 98 -2.53 2.77 11.92
CA ASP A 98 -3.62 1.83 12.20
C ASP A 98 -4.99 2.50 12.10
N GLU A 99 -5.16 3.67 12.72
CA GLU A 99 -6.39 4.47 12.64
C GLU A 99 -6.74 4.87 11.18
N ILE A 100 -5.71 5.13 10.36
CA ILE A 100 -5.89 5.46 8.93
C ILE A 100 -6.28 4.22 8.14
N MET A 101 -5.61 3.09 8.36
CA MET A 101 -5.88 1.84 7.67
C MET A 101 -7.28 1.31 8.00
N GLU A 102 -7.71 1.38 9.26
CA GLU A 102 -9.07 1.02 9.67
C GLU A 102 -10.10 1.89 8.93
N TYR A 103 -9.87 3.21 8.90
CA TYR A 103 -10.77 4.13 8.22
C TYR A 103 -10.78 3.91 6.70
N ALA A 104 -9.62 3.75 6.06
CA ALA A 104 -9.50 3.51 4.62
C ALA A 104 -10.20 2.21 4.22
N THR A 105 -9.95 1.13 4.95
CA THR A 105 -10.63 -0.17 4.77
C THR A 105 -12.15 -0.05 4.89
N SER A 106 -12.66 0.78 5.81
CA SER A 106 -14.11 0.99 5.95
C SER A 106 -14.76 1.80 4.83
N LYS A 107 -13.97 2.44 3.96
CA LYS A 107 -14.45 3.39 2.94
C LYS A 107 -14.09 3.00 1.51
N MET A 108 -13.01 2.27 1.32
CA MET A 108 -12.48 1.87 0.03
C MET A 108 -12.78 0.39 -0.22
N ASP A 109 -13.06 0.06 -1.48
CA ASP A 109 -13.14 -1.32 -1.96
C ASP A 109 -11.73 -1.91 -2.17
N LEU A 110 -11.08 -2.26 -1.06
CA LEU A 110 -9.70 -2.79 -1.04
C LEU A 110 -9.62 -4.31 -1.14
N PHE A 111 -10.73 -4.99 -0.91
CA PHE A 111 -10.78 -6.44 -0.86
C PHE A 111 -11.54 -7.00 -2.06
N THR A 112 -10.93 -7.93 -2.75
CA THR A 112 -11.50 -8.70 -3.87
C THR A 112 -12.19 -9.93 -3.28
N ASP A 113 -13.47 -9.74 -2.91
CA ASP A 113 -14.44 -10.71 -2.35
C ASP A 113 -13.95 -11.66 -1.22
N ASP A 114 -14.80 -11.79 -0.19
CA ASP A 114 -14.54 -12.56 1.03
C ASP A 114 -14.35 -14.05 0.75
N TYR A 115 -13.12 -14.49 0.48
CA TYR A 115 -12.61 -15.86 0.63
C TYR A 115 -13.51 -17.02 0.15
N GLY A 116 -14.44 -16.79 -0.78
CA GLY A 116 -15.41 -17.79 -1.25
C GLY A 116 -15.90 -18.73 -0.15
N LEU A 117 -16.59 -18.22 0.88
CA LEU A 117 -17.45 -19.09 1.68
C LEU A 117 -18.78 -19.31 0.91
N GLU A 118 -18.69 -20.11 -0.16
CA GLU A 118 -19.82 -20.92 -0.65
C GLU A 118 -19.67 -22.36 -0.14
#